data_AF-A0A0D8B859-F1
#
_entry.id   AF-A0A0D8B859-F1
#
_cell.length_a   1.000
_cell.length_b   1.000
_cell.length_c   1.000
_cell.angle_alpha   90.00
_cell.angle_beta   90.00
_cell.angle_gamma   90.00
#
_symmetry.space_group_name_H-M   'P 1'
#
loop_
_entity.id
_entity.type
_entity.pdbx_description
1 polymer ?
#
loop_
_entity_poly.entity_id
_entity_poly.type
_entity_poly.pdbx_seq_one_letter_code
_entity_poly.pdbx_strand_id
1 'polypeptide(L)'
;MTTLHRDPVLDGPVDLIPDEIELIEAAMRWHFDPRTGSPFWLEQADTLGFDPREDIHTIDDLARFPNIVDRLRYVPAGDLIPRGYAGQDDAVYGVYDSGGTTGPPKHVVIMSDWMSRLLVRTDEEMDARDYPRGVDWLALAPSGPHMFGAIVRETVRLRGRLGFMVDLDPRWVKKCIAAGRADHADQYADHIVAQARAVLESQDIGVLIATPPLLERLVRDEELRRLIAERVQVVEWGGAHLDPDTRYLLRTEVLPHTRIIGRYGSTMVLASAIERDGLAPDDPCIFDSFSPFVTFRVVDPESGEPVPYGSRGRVVMNHVSKSALLPNNLERDEATRIEPPLGRVGDSVADVSPVAVFGDSPVIEGVY
;
A
#
# COMPACT_ATOMS: atom_id res chain seq x y z
N MET A 1 -3.57 4.77 37.73
CA MET A 1 -2.81 3.65 37.12
C MET A 1 -3.57 3.27 35.87
N THR A 2 -3.04 3.58 34.69
CA THR A 2 -3.65 3.19 33.42
C THR A 2 -3.43 1.70 33.24
N THR A 3 -4.50 0.91 33.18
CA THR A 3 -4.40 -0.52 32.92
C THR A 3 -4.02 -0.71 31.45
N LEU A 4 -2.88 -1.35 31.19
CA LEU A 4 -2.50 -1.74 29.84
C LEU A 4 -3.44 -2.84 29.34
N HIS A 5 -4.09 -2.62 28.21
CA HIS A 5 -4.93 -3.60 27.57
C HIS A 5 -4.11 -4.45 26.61
N ARG A 6 -4.17 -5.78 26.78
CA ARG A 6 -3.49 -6.76 25.92
C ARG A 6 -4.49 -7.77 25.38
N ASP A 7 -4.30 -8.17 24.14
CA ASP A 7 -5.01 -9.27 23.49
C ASP A 7 -3.98 -10.26 22.93
N PRO A 8 -4.04 -11.56 23.28
CA PRO A 8 -2.99 -12.52 22.93
C PRO A 8 -2.83 -12.75 21.42
N VAL A 9 -3.87 -12.53 20.62
CA VAL A 9 -3.82 -12.67 19.16
C VAL A 9 -3.25 -11.39 18.55
N LEU A 10 -3.79 -10.23 18.95
CA LEU A 10 -3.41 -8.94 18.38
C LEU A 10 -2.02 -8.46 18.83
N ASP A 11 -1.62 -8.81 20.06
CA ASP A 11 -0.28 -8.58 20.62
C ASP A 11 0.67 -9.77 20.43
N GLY A 12 0.30 -10.73 19.58
CA GLY A 12 1.17 -11.84 19.21
C GLY A 12 2.48 -11.37 18.57
N PRO A 13 3.50 -12.24 18.48
CA PRO A 13 4.75 -11.92 17.81
C PRO A 13 4.54 -11.28 16.43
N VAL A 14 5.41 -10.35 16.06
CA VAL A 14 5.29 -9.56 14.82
C VAL A 14 5.45 -10.42 13.55
N ASP A 15 6.15 -11.54 13.66
CA ASP A 15 6.35 -12.58 12.64
C ASP A 15 5.24 -13.65 12.63
N LEU A 16 4.38 -13.68 13.66
CA LEU A 16 3.27 -14.63 13.73
C LEU A 16 2.09 -14.14 12.88
N ILE A 17 1.64 -15.01 11.98
CA ILE A 17 0.39 -14.86 11.22
C ILE A 17 -0.71 -15.65 11.94
N PRO A 18 -1.71 -14.98 12.53
CA PRO A 18 -2.82 -15.66 13.21
C PRO A 18 -3.75 -16.37 12.21
N ASP A 19 -4.57 -17.29 12.70
CA ASP A 19 -5.71 -17.82 11.94
C ASP A 19 -6.73 -16.71 11.64
N GLU A 20 -7.47 -16.87 10.54
CA GLU A 20 -8.49 -15.90 10.11
C GLU A 20 -9.50 -15.61 11.22
N ILE A 21 -10.14 -16.65 11.76
CA ILE A 21 -11.26 -16.48 12.70
C ILE A 21 -10.73 -15.87 13.99
N GLU A 22 -9.57 -16.35 14.47
CA GLU A 22 -8.93 -15.81 15.68
C GLU A 22 -8.62 -14.32 15.54
N LEU A 23 -8.08 -13.89 14.38
CA LEU A 23 -7.78 -12.47 14.12
C LEU A 23 -9.06 -11.63 14.09
N ILE A 24 -10.06 -12.06 13.30
CA ILE A 24 -11.29 -11.29 13.09
C ILE A 24 -12.03 -11.12 14.41
N GLU A 25 -12.27 -12.20 15.15
CA GLU A 25 -12.98 -12.11 16.42
C GLU A 25 -12.21 -11.29 17.46
N ALA A 26 -10.87 -11.43 17.54
CA ALA A 26 -10.05 -10.62 18.43
C ALA A 26 -10.12 -9.13 18.08
N ALA A 27 -10.05 -8.80 16.79
CA ALA A 27 -10.18 -7.43 16.31
C ALA A 27 -11.57 -6.84 16.59
N MET A 28 -12.66 -7.61 16.41
CA MET A 28 -14.01 -7.14 16.73
C MET A 28 -14.16 -6.88 18.22
N ARG A 29 -13.68 -7.78 19.09
CA ARG A 29 -13.65 -7.53 20.54
C ARG A 29 -12.84 -6.29 20.90
N TRP A 30 -11.68 -6.09 20.26
CA TRP A 30 -10.80 -4.95 20.53
C TRP A 30 -11.40 -3.61 20.09
N HIS A 31 -11.88 -3.52 18.85
CA HIS A 31 -12.35 -2.25 18.27
C HIS A 31 -13.73 -1.81 18.77
N PHE A 32 -14.54 -2.75 19.29
CA PHE A 32 -15.90 -2.48 19.78
C PHE A 32 -16.09 -2.65 21.30
N ASP A 33 -15.04 -2.91 22.08
CA ASP A 33 -15.08 -2.77 23.55
C ASP A 33 -14.88 -1.30 23.95
N PRO A 34 -15.77 -0.69 24.76
CA PRO A 34 -15.66 0.73 25.16
C PRO A 34 -14.33 1.14 25.83
N ARG A 35 -13.58 0.18 26.36
CA ARG A 35 -12.28 0.37 27.03
C ARG A 35 -11.11 0.39 26.04
N THR A 36 -11.22 -0.32 24.92
CA THR A 36 -10.10 -0.51 23.97
C THR A 36 -10.33 0.11 22.61
N GLY A 37 -11.58 0.19 22.15
CA GLY A 37 -11.95 0.68 20.83
C GLY A 37 -11.59 2.14 20.59
N SER A 38 -11.50 2.53 19.32
CA SER A 38 -11.29 3.93 18.95
C SER A 38 -12.60 4.72 19.14
N PRO A 39 -12.54 6.00 19.54
CA PRO A 39 -13.73 6.85 19.61
C PRO A 39 -14.57 6.79 18.33
N PHE A 40 -13.93 6.76 17.16
CA PHE A 40 -14.59 6.63 15.87
C PHE A 40 -15.45 5.35 15.77
N TRP A 41 -14.88 4.17 16.00
CA TRP A 41 -15.61 2.90 15.85
C TRP A 41 -16.67 2.70 16.92
N LEU A 42 -16.43 3.19 18.14
CA LEU A 42 -17.41 3.16 19.23
C LEU A 42 -18.63 4.03 18.91
N GLU A 43 -18.45 5.18 18.25
CA GLU A 43 -19.57 5.98 17.75
C GLU A 43 -20.29 5.29 16.57
N GLN A 44 -19.55 4.54 15.74
CA GLN A 44 -20.14 3.84 14.59
C GLN A 44 -20.97 2.63 14.96
N ALA A 45 -20.66 1.95 16.05
CA ALA A 45 -21.32 0.71 16.47
C ALA A 45 -22.85 0.82 16.45
N ASP A 46 -23.40 1.94 16.93
CA ASP A 46 -24.85 2.18 17.02
C ASP A 46 -25.54 2.35 15.64
N THR A 47 -24.76 2.54 14.57
CA THR A 47 -25.27 2.79 13.21
C THR A 47 -25.22 1.57 12.29
N LEU A 48 -24.54 0.49 12.68
CA LEU A 48 -24.24 -0.65 11.81
C LEU A 48 -25.45 -1.56 11.56
N GLY A 49 -26.41 -1.60 12.50
CA GLY A 49 -27.57 -2.49 12.41
C GLY A 49 -27.26 -3.97 12.70
N PHE A 50 -26.05 -4.29 13.17
CA PHE A 50 -25.59 -5.60 13.64
C PHE A 50 -24.58 -5.41 14.79
N ASP A 51 -24.28 -6.44 15.59
CA ASP A 51 -23.23 -6.37 16.62
C ASP A 51 -21.94 -7.01 16.10
N PRO A 52 -20.90 -6.23 15.76
CA PRO A 52 -19.66 -6.76 15.21
C PRO A 52 -19.02 -7.90 16.02
N ARG A 53 -19.25 -7.95 17.33
CA ARG A 53 -18.65 -8.97 18.22
C ARG A 53 -19.38 -10.31 18.17
N GLU A 54 -20.63 -10.32 17.71
CA GLU A 54 -21.49 -11.51 17.64
C GLU A 54 -21.75 -11.95 16.19
N ASP A 55 -21.57 -11.04 15.23
CA ASP A 55 -22.03 -11.20 13.85
C ASP A 55 -20.89 -11.37 12.82
N ILE A 56 -19.64 -11.10 13.19
CA ILE A 56 -18.50 -11.01 12.27
C ILE A 56 -17.40 -11.96 12.73
N HIS A 57 -17.17 -13.03 11.96
CA HIS A 57 -16.21 -14.09 12.31
C HIS A 57 -15.19 -14.35 11.20
N THR A 58 -15.50 -13.97 9.96
CA THR A 58 -14.67 -14.23 8.78
C THR A 58 -14.36 -12.94 8.01
N ILE A 59 -13.42 -13.02 7.08
CA ILE A 59 -13.13 -11.93 6.14
C ILE A 59 -14.33 -11.64 5.24
N ASP A 60 -15.10 -12.68 4.87
CA ASP A 60 -16.29 -12.49 4.05
C ASP A 60 -17.37 -11.68 4.79
N ASP A 61 -17.50 -11.87 6.11
CA ASP A 61 -18.42 -11.09 6.94
C ASP A 61 -18.07 -9.59 6.95
N LEU A 62 -16.81 -9.21 6.69
CA LEU A 62 -16.41 -7.80 6.62
C LEU A 62 -17.17 -7.02 5.53
N ALA A 63 -17.71 -7.70 4.51
CA ALA A 63 -18.57 -7.10 3.51
C ALA A 63 -19.85 -6.47 4.08
N ARG A 64 -20.28 -6.87 5.29
CA ARG A 64 -21.42 -6.28 6.02
C ARG A 64 -21.15 -4.84 6.47
N PHE A 65 -19.88 -4.44 6.64
CA PHE A 65 -19.55 -3.08 7.03
C PHE A 65 -19.77 -2.10 5.87
N PRO A 66 -20.23 -0.87 6.17
CA PRO A 66 -20.24 0.18 5.17
C PRO A 66 -18.81 0.60 4.82
N ASN A 67 -18.60 1.10 3.60
CA ASN A 67 -17.35 1.76 3.27
C ASN A 67 -17.27 3.12 4.00
N ILE A 68 -16.34 3.24 4.96
CA ILE A 68 -16.20 4.44 5.81
C ILE A 68 -15.06 5.37 5.39
N VAL A 69 -14.26 5.03 4.37
CA VAL A 69 -12.98 5.70 4.14
C VAL A 69 -13.12 7.18 3.77
N ASP A 70 -14.23 7.60 3.17
CA ASP A 70 -14.45 9.02 2.82
C ASP A 70 -14.71 9.91 4.04
N ARG A 71 -15.14 9.33 5.15
CA ARG A 71 -15.35 10.09 6.39
C ARG A 71 -14.04 10.50 7.05
N LEU A 72 -12.97 9.75 6.80
CA LEU A 72 -11.64 10.01 7.34
C LEU A 72 -10.99 11.33 6.85
N ARG A 73 -11.67 12.05 5.93
CA ARG A 73 -11.30 13.43 5.57
C ARG A 73 -11.61 14.44 6.69
N TYR A 74 -12.59 14.12 7.53
CA TYR A 74 -13.16 15.08 8.48
C TYR A 74 -13.12 14.59 9.93
N VAL A 75 -12.80 13.32 10.16
CA VAL A 75 -12.60 12.76 11.50
C VAL A 75 -11.27 13.24 12.06
N PRO A 76 -11.23 13.78 13.30
CA PRO A 76 -9.97 14.08 13.98
C PRO A 76 -9.09 12.83 14.07
N ALA A 77 -7.83 12.91 13.66
CA ALA A 77 -6.94 11.75 13.65
C ALA A 77 -6.82 11.05 15.03
N GLY A 78 -6.91 11.83 16.12
CA GLY A 78 -6.91 11.29 17.48
C GLY A 78 -8.09 10.35 17.78
N ASP A 79 -9.23 10.53 17.12
CA ASP A 79 -10.42 9.69 17.30
C ASP A 79 -10.30 8.34 16.58
N LEU A 80 -9.27 8.17 15.73
CA LEU A 80 -8.93 6.91 15.09
C LEU A 80 -8.04 6.03 15.98
N ILE A 81 -7.43 6.58 17.03
CA ILE A 81 -6.52 5.86 17.92
C ILE A 81 -7.36 5.00 18.89
N PRO A 82 -7.17 3.67 18.92
CA PRO A 82 -7.86 2.83 19.90
C PRO A 82 -7.46 3.20 21.33
N ARG A 83 -8.45 3.38 22.23
CA ARG A 83 -8.23 3.72 23.64
C ARG A 83 -7.34 2.73 24.37
N GLY A 84 -7.28 1.49 23.90
CA GLY A 84 -6.43 0.44 24.47
C GLY A 84 -4.93 0.71 24.35
N TYR A 85 -4.51 1.67 23.52
CA TYR A 85 -3.13 2.16 23.47
C TYR A 85 -2.82 3.25 24.51
N ALA A 86 -3.80 3.74 25.28
CA ALA A 86 -3.57 4.79 26.26
C ALA A 86 -2.50 4.40 27.31
N GLY A 87 -1.62 5.35 27.62
CA GLY A 87 -0.52 5.14 28.58
C GLY A 87 0.74 4.48 27.98
N GLN A 88 0.83 4.38 26.65
CA GLN A 88 2.03 3.98 25.93
C GLN A 88 2.64 5.19 25.21
N ASP A 89 3.81 5.62 25.65
CA ASP A 89 4.41 6.90 25.22
C ASP A 89 4.80 6.94 23.72
N ASP A 90 5.04 5.77 23.10
CA ASP A 90 5.45 5.62 21.69
C ASP A 90 4.47 4.80 20.84
N ALA A 91 3.20 4.71 21.25
CA ALA A 91 2.22 3.89 20.53
C ALA A 91 1.90 4.40 19.12
N VAL A 92 1.89 5.72 18.92
CA VAL A 92 1.61 6.33 17.61
C VAL A 92 2.93 6.53 16.87
N TYR A 93 3.06 5.88 15.72
CA TYR A 93 4.22 6.07 14.84
C TYR A 93 4.08 7.35 14.01
N GLY A 94 2.88 7.61 13.48
CA GLY A 94 2.63 8.84 12.74
C GLY A 94 1.24 8.94 12.14
N VAL A 95 0.91 10.14 11.67
CA VAL A 95 -0.31 10.44 10.90
C VAL A 95 0.08 10.63 9.45
N TYR A 96 -0.66 9.98 8.56
CA TYR A 96 -0.40 10.00 7.13
C TYR A 96 -1.68 10.27 6.34
N ASP A 97 -1.49 10.73 5.12
CA ASP A 97 -2.55 11.15 4.24
C ASP A 97 -2.64 10.26 3.01
N SER A 98 -3.88 10.03 2.56
CA SER A 98 -4.13 9.55 1.22
C SER A 98 -3.73 10.59 0.16
N GLY A 99 -3.64 10.14 -1.09
CA GLY A 99 -3.21 10.98 -2.21
C GLY A 99 -4.16 12.11 -2.63
N GLY A 100 -5.36 12.23 -2.03
CA GLY A 100 -6.31 13.32 -2.31
C GLY A 100 -6.88 13.36 -3.74
N THR A 101 -6.95 12.21 -4.45
CA THR A 101 -7.42 12.20 -5.85
C THR A 101 -8.90 12.51 -5.98
N THR A 102 -9.72 12.11 -5.01
CA THR A 102 -11.19 12.25 -5.04
C THR A 102 -11.69 13.35 -4.08
N GLY A 103 -10.86 14.35 -3.79
CA GLY A 103 -11.14 15.43 -2.84
C GLY A 103 -10.05 15.61 -1.77
N PRO A 104 -10.34 16.32 -0.65
CA PRO A 104 -9.38 16.54 0.44
C PRO A 104 -8.76 15.23 0.94
N PRO A 105 -7.46 15.18 1.29
CA PRO A 105 -6.84 13.94 1.77
C PRO A 105 -7.60 13.28 2.92
N LYS A 106 -7.56 11.95 2.98
CA LYS A 106 -8.07 11.14 4.10
C LYS A 106 -6.91 10.95 5.07
N HIS A 107 -7.15 11.12 6.37
CA HIS A 107 -6.13 10.93 7.40
C HIS A 107 -6.20 9.52 7.97
N VAL A 108 -5.04 8.89 8.15
CA VAL A 108 -4.87 7.61 8.81
C VAL A 108 -3.77 7.69 9.86
N VAL A 109 -3.89 6.89 10.92
CA VAL A 109 -2.88 6.80 11.97
C VAL A 109 -2.21 5.43 11.88
N ILE A 110 -0.88 5.43 11.82
CA ILE A 110 -0.10 4.21 11.94
C ILE A 110 0.41 4.11 13.38
N MET A 111 0.14 2.96 14.01
CA MET A 111 0.68 2.62 15.32
C MET A 111 2.04 1.91 15.16
N SER A 112 2.90 2.04 16.17
CA SER A 112 4.30 1.55 16.12
C SER A 112 4.41 0.03 16.02
N ASP A 113 3.47 -0.71 16.61
CA ASP A 113 3.39 -2.17 16.51
C ASP A 113 3.05 -2.62 15.09
N TRP A 114 2.11 -1.96 14.41
CA TRP A 114 1.82 -2.20 13.00
C TRP A 114 3.01 -1.87 12.11
N MET A 115 3.69 -0.74 12.35
CA MET A 115 4.89 -0.41 11.57
C MET A 115 5.96 -1.50 11.72
N SER A 116 6.20 -2.00 12.95
CA SER A 116 7.16 -3.08 13.19
C SER A 116 6.75 -4.38 12.47
N ARG A 117 5.47 -4.76 12.53
CA ARG A 117 4.93 -5.93 11.83
C ARG A 117 5.08 -5.81 10.31
N LEU A 118 4.78 -4.63 9.75
CA LEU A 118 4.94 -4.35 8.33
C LEU A 118 6.42 -4.44 7.91
N LEU A 119 7.34 -3.93 8.73
CA LEU A 119 8.77 -3.97 8.42
C LEU A 119 9.35 -5.38 8.46
N VAL A 120 8.99 -6.19 9.46
CA VAL A 120 9.40 -7.61 9.54
C VAL A 120 8.91 -8.37 8.30
N ARG A 121 7.62 -8.23 7.99
CA ARG A 121 7.04 -8.84 6.79
C ARG A 121 7.73 -8.38 5.50
N THR A 122 7.99 -7.08 5.38
CA THR A 122 8.65 -6.51 4.20
C THR A 122 10.07 -7.06 4.05
N ASP A 123 10.81 -7.21 5.15
CA ASP A 123 12.17 -7.77 5.13
C ASP A 123 12.18 -9.25 4.70
N GLU A 124 11.23 -10.04 5.18
CA GLU A 124 11.03 -11.45 4.77
C GLU A 124 10.67 -11.57 3.27
N GLU A 125 9.75 -10.73 2.79
CA GLU A 125 9.35 -10.69 1.38
C GLU A 125 10.50 -10.30 0.46
N MET A 126 11.33 -9.36 0.92
CA MET A 126 12.53 -8.91 0.23
C MET A 126 13.61 -10.00 0.20
N ASP A 127 13.80 -10.74 1.29
CA ASP A 127 14.72 -11.88 1.32
C ASP A 127 14.27 -13.02 0.40
N ALA A 128 12.97 -13.33 0.38
CA ALA A 128 12.41 -14.33 -0.52
C ALA A 128 12.61 -13.99 -2.02
N ARG A 129 12.85 -12.70 -2.34
CA ARG A 129 13.13 -12.20 -3.70
C ARG A 129 14.59 -11.76 -3.88
N ASP A 130 15.45 -12.20 -2.97
CA ASP A 130 16.90 -11.98 -3.00
C ASP A 130 17.31 -10.49 -3.04
N TYR A 131 16.53 -9.57 -2.44
CA TYR A 131 16.89 -8.15 -2.39
C TYR A 131 18.28 -7.96 -1.78
N PRO A 132 19.11 -7.06 -2.32
CA PRO A 132 20.42 -6.78 -1.74
C PRO A 132 20.28 -6.23 -0.31
N ARG A 133 21.26 -6.56 0.54
CA ARG A 133 21.43 -5.99 1.88
C ARG A 133 22.65 -5.07 1.90
N GLY A 134 22.61 -4.04 2.73
CA GLY A 134 23.74 -3.11 2.93
C GLY A 134 24.12 -2.28 1.69
N VAL A 135 23.17 -2.05 0.78
CA VAL A 135 23.35 -1.17 -0.40
C VAL A 135 22.62 0.16 -0.21
N ASP A 136 22.95 1.15 -1.04
CA ASP A 136 22.23 2.43 -1.04
C ASP A 136 20.94 2.36 -1.86
N TRP A 137 19.95 3.13 -1.41
CA TRP A 137 18.61 3.15 -1.99
C TRP A 137 18.31 4.55 -2.53
N LEU A 138 17.66 4.63 -3.68
CA LEU A 138 17.08 5.87 -4.20
C LEU A 138 15.58 5.66 -4.41
N ALA A 139 14.75 6.45 -3.72
CA ALA A 139 13.31 6.42 -3.88
C ALA A 139 12.79 7.71 -4.54
N LEU A 140 12.23 7.56 -5.74
CA LEU A 140 11.49 8.58 -6.47
C LEU A 140 10.02 8.52 -6.04
N ALA A 141 9.80 8.77 -4.75
CA ALA A 141 8.50 8.59 -4.12
C ALA A 141 8.21 9.73 -3.15
N PRO A 142 6.93 10.07 -2.95
CA PRO A 142 6.56 11.12 -2.01
C PRO A 142 6.93 10.73 -0.58
N SER A 143 7.41 11.72 0.17
CA SER A 143 7.61 11.62 1.62
C SER A 143 6.56 12.46 2.35
N GLY A 144 6.97 13.42 3.19
CA GLY A 144 6.04 14.32 3.90
C GLY A 144 4.88 13.56 4.57
N PRO A 145 3.61 13.84 4.22
CA PRO A 145 2.45 13.18 4.80
C PRO A 145 2.17 11.79 4.20
N HIS A 146 3.00 11.27 3.30
CA HIS A 146 2.77 9.98 2.63
C HIS A 146 3.51 8.86 3.36
N MET A 147 2.76 7.86 3.85
CA MET A 147 3.31 6.75 4.64
C MET A 147 4.41 5.96 3.93
N PHE A 148 4.35 5.88 2.60
CA PHE A 148 5.33 5.12 1.82
C PHE A 148 6.76 5.64 2.02
N GLY A 149 6.95 6.96 2.06
CA GLY A 149 8.26 7.53 2.35
C GLY A 149 8.77 7.23 3.77
N ALA A 150 7.88 7.06 4.75
CA ALA A 150 8.27 6.62 6.08
C ALA A 150 8.68 5.13 6.09
N ILE A 151 7.90 4.28 5.43
CA ILE A 151 8.22 2.83 5.28
C ILE A 151 9.59 2.67 4.63
N VAL A 152 9.85 3.35 3.50
CA VAL A 152 11.15 3.28 2.81
C VAL A 152 12.29 3.66 3.74
N ARG A 153 12.16 4.72 4.54
CA ARG A 153 13.20 5.14 5.49
C ARG A 153 13.48 4.08 6.55
N GLU A 154 12.45 3.46 7.10
CA GLU A 154 12.63 2.39 8.09
C GLU A 154 13.18 1.12 7.46
N THR A 155 12.74 0.75 6.26
CA THR A 155 13.32 -0.38 5.51
C THR A 155 14.81 -0.17 5.25
N VAL A 156 15.22 1.04 4.84
CA VAL A 156 16.64 1.36 4.65
C VAL A 156 17.41 1.29 5.96
N ARG A 157 16.86 1.76 7.09
CA ARG A 157 17.51 1.62 8.40
C ARG A 157 17.65 0.16 8.83
N LEU A 158 16.67 -0.68 8.50
CA LEU A 158 16.67 -2.09 8.84
C LEU A 158 17.69 -2.89 8.03
N ARG A 159 17.75 -2.69 6.71
CA ARG A 159 18.56 -3.55 5.81
C ARG A 159 19.46 -2.84 4.80
N GLY A 160 19.29 -1.53 4.61
CA GLY A 160 20.07 -0.71 3.67
C GLY A 160 21.36 -0.16 4.27
N ARG A 161 22.11 0.61 3.47
CA ARG A 161 23.29 1.38 3.91
C ARG A 161 22.97 2.86 4.03
N LEU A 162 22.59 3.50 2.93
CA LEU A 162 22.11 4.89 2.89
C LEU A 162 20.81 5.00 2.09
N GLY A 163 19.96 5.95 2.46
CA GLY A 163 18.68 6.20 1.80
C GLY A 163 18.63 7.60 1.21
N PHE A 164 18.42 7.67 -0.11
CA PHE A 164 18.24 8.90 -0.87
C PHE A 164 16.79 9.01 -1.32
N MET A 165 16.24 10.21 -1.26
CA MET A 165 14.90 10.53 -1.76
C MET A 165 14.96 11.84 -2.55
N VAL A 166 13.97 12.07 -3.39
CA VAL A 166 13.79 13.30 -4.17
C VAL A 166 12.64 14.13 -3.62
N ASP A 167 12.62 15.44 -3.92
CA ASP A 167 11.46 16.27 -3.61
C ASP A 167 10.38 16.04 -4.66
N LEU A 168 9.27 15.44 -4.23
CA LEU A 168 8.17 15.02 -5.09
C LEU A 168 6.82 15.36 -4.44
N ASP A 169 6.08 16.27 -5.06
CA ASP A 169 4.70 16.62 -4.71
C ASP A 169 3.69 15.98 -5.69
N PRO A 170 3.10 14.83 -5.32
CA PRO A 170 2.14 14.13 -6.17
C PRO A 170 0.81 14.88 -6.28
N ARG A 171 0.51 15.78 -5.33
CA ARG A 171 -0.74 16.57 -5.31
C ARG A 171 -0.67 17.72 -6.30
N TRP A 172 0.51 18.33 -6.47
CA TRP A 172 0.73 19.34 -7.50
C TRP A 172 0.55 18.77 -8.91
N VAL A 173 1.17 17.62 -9.19
CA VAL A 173 1.04 16.92 -10.50
C VAL A 173 -0.43 16.68 -10.84
N LYS A 174 -1.22 16.16 -9.88
CA LYS A 174 -2.66 15.98 -10.06
C LYS A 174 -3.41 17.28 -10.35
N LYS A 175 -3.09 18.37 -9.64
CA LYS A 175 -3.71 19.69 -9.90
C LYS A 175 -3.38 20.22 -11.30
N CYS A 176 -2.19 19.94 -11.82
CA CYS A 176 -1.82 20.30 -13.18
C CYS A 176 -2.63 19.50 -14.21
N ILE A 177 -2.68 18.17 -14.07
CA ILE A 177 -3.44 17.29 -14.97
C ILE A 177 -4.93 17.65 -14.95
N ALA A 178 -5.52 17.81 -13.75
CA ALA A 178 -6.93 18.19 -13.60
C ALA A 178 -7.27 19.55 -14.22
N ALA A 179 -6.29 20.46 -14.28
CA ALA A 179 -6.44 21.78 -14.89
C ALA A 179 -6.11 21.79 -16.40
N GLY A 180 -5.87 20.63 -17.02
CA GLY A 180 -5.48 20.52 -18.44
C GLY A 180 -4.07 21.05 -18.74
N ARG A 181 -3.22 21.22 -17.73
CA ARG A 181 -1.84 21.71 -17.84
C ARG A 181 -0.85 20.54 -17.85
N ALA A 182 -1.00 19.65 -18.83
CA ALA A 182 -0.16 18.45 -18.95
C ALA A 182 1.33 18.80 -19.15
N ASP A 183 1.61 19.89 -19.86
CA ASP A 183 2.96 20.44 -20.05
C ASP A 183 3.66 20.79 -18.73
N HIS A 184 2.91 21.30 -17.74
CA HIS A 184 3.45 21.55 -16.41
C HIS A 184 3.75 20.25 -15.65
N ALA A 185 2.95 19.20 -15.86
CA ALA A 185 3.21 17.89 -15.27
C ALA A 185 4.46 17.24 -15.88
N ASP A 186 4.64 17.36 -17.20
CA ASP A 186 5.84 16.87 -17.90
C ASP A 186 7.11 17.61 -17.45
N GLN A 187 7.08 18.95 -17.39
CA GLN A 187 8.20 19.74 -16.86
C GLN A 187 8.54 19.34 -15.41
N TYR A 188 7.53 18.99 -14.62
CA TYR A 188 7.74 18.53 -13.25
C TYR A 188 8.38 17.13 -13.22
N ALA A 189 7.94 16.20 -14.07
CA ALA A 189 8.56 14.88 -14.20
C ALA A 189 10.04 15.00 -14.64
N ASP A 190 10.35 15.88 -15.59
CA ASP A 190 11.73 16.18 -16.00
C ASP A 190 12.58 16.71 -14.83
N HIS A 191 11.98 17.56 -13.99
CA HIS A 191 12.62 18.03 -12.77
C HIS A 191 12.90 16.88 -11.78
N ILE A 192 11.97 15.93 -11.60
CA ILE A 192 12.23 14.73 -10.77
C ILE A 192 13.36 13.88 -11.35
N VAL A 193 13.36 13.66 -12.67
CA VAL A 193 14.44 12.93 -13.36
C VAL A 193 15.79 13.61 -13.18
N ALA A 194 15.84 14.95 -13.22
CA ALA A 194 17.06 15.71 -12.96
C ALA A 194 17.58 15.53 -11.52
N GLN A 195 16.69 15.47 -10.52
CA GLN A 195 17.07 15.15 -9.14
C GLN A 195 17.63 13.73 -9.03
N ALA A 196 16.96 12.75 -9.65
CA ALA A 196 17.40 11.35 -9.66
C ALA A 196 18.77 11.19 -10.35
N ARG A 197 18.99 11.89 -11.46
CA ARG A 197 20.28 11.95 -12.16
C ARG A 197 21.42 12.36 -11.23
N ALA A 198 21.27 13.45 -10.49
CA ALA A 198 22.31 13.93 -9.60
C ALA A 198 22.71 12.88 -8.54
N VAL A 199 21.75 12.08 -8.06
CA VAL A 199 22.01 10.98 -7.13
C VAL A 199 22.67 9.79 -7.85
N LEU A 200 22.11 9.33 -8.97
CA LEU A 200 22.63 8.18 -9.72
C LEU A 200 24.05 8.39 -10.25
N GLU A 201 24.40 9.62 -10.64
CA GLU A 201 25.75 9.96 -11.11
C GLU A 201 26.78 9.97 -9.97
N SER A 202 26.36 10.34 -8.76
CA SER A 202 27.28 10.58 -7.63
C SER A 202 27.32 9.45 -6.58
N GLN A 203 26.29 8.62 -6.50
CA GLN A 203 26.13 7.58 -5.49
C GLN A 203 26.09 6.17 -6.11
N ASP A 204 26.34 5.16 -5.28
CA ASP A 204 26.34 3.75 -5.65
C ASP A 204 25.02 3.09 -5.27
N ILE A 205 23.97 3.40 -6.04
CA ILE A 205 22.59 2.96 -5.78
C ILE A 205 22.41 1.50 -6.22
N GLY A 206 22.04 0.64 -5.27
CA GLY A 206 21.73 -0.77 -5.50
C GLY A 206 20.23 -1.07 -5.60
N VAL A 207 19.37 -0.23 -5.01
CA VAL A 207 17.91 -0.33 -5.11
C VAL A 207 17.29 0.99 -5.56
N LEU A 208 16.50 0.95 -6.62
CA LEU A 208 15.76 2.10 -7.15
C LEU A 208 14.26 1.86 -6.95
N ILE A 209 13.55 2.83 -6.37
CA ILE A 209 12.09 2.81 -6.28
C ILE A 209 11.53 3.91 -7.19
N ALA A 210 10.63 3.58 -8.12
CA ALA A 210 10.04 4.55 -9.04
C ALA A 210 8.62 4.17 -9.47
N THR A 211 7.82 5.16 -9.88
CA THR A 211 6.59 4.91 -10.64
C THR A 211 6.94 4.48 -12.07
N PRO A 212 6.09 3.67 -12.74
CA PRO A 212 6.29 3.30 -14.14
C PRO A 212 6.63 4.47 -15.08
N PRO A 213 5.94 5.63 -15.06
CA PRO A 213 6.26 6.73 -15.96
C PRO A 213 7.56 7.47 -15.64
N LEU A 214 7.99 7.53 -14.37
CA LEU A 214 9.34 8.00 -14.03
C LEU A 214 10.39 7.00 -14.50
N LEU A 215 10.17 5.69 -14.27
CA LEU A 215 11.09 4.65 -14.71
C LEU A 215 11.27 4.68 -16.24
N GLU A 216 10.19 4.81 -17.00
CA GLU A 216 10.25 5.00 -18.45
C GLU A 216 11.10 6.21 -18.85
N ARG A 217 10.91 7.36 -18.19
CA ARG A 217 11.72 8.56 -18.49
C ARG A 217 13.20 8.34 -18.14
N LEU A 218 13.50 7.67 -17.04
CA LEU A 218 14.88 7.33 -16.66
C LEU A 218 15.55 6.43 -17.70
N VAL A 219 14.88 5.35 -18.15
CA VAL A 219 15.50 4.38 -19.06
C VAL A 219 15.53 4.83 -20.52
N ARG A 220 14.77 5.87 -20.89
CA ARG A 220 14.88 6.54 -22.21
C ARG A 220 16.15 7.36 -22.35
N ASP A 221 16.73 7.82 -21.24
CA ASP A 221 18.02 8.49 -21.23
C ASP A 221 19.16 7.47 -21.23
N GLU A 222 20.04 7.54 -22.23
CA GLU A 222 21.08 6.51 -22.43
C GLU A 222 22.04 6.39 -21.24
N GLU A 223 22.43 7.51 -20.65
CA GLU A 223 23.38 7.54 -19.54
C GLU A 223 22.73 7.06 -18.24
N LEU A 224 21.50 7.49 -17.94
CA LEU A 224 20.78 6.99 -16.76
C LEU A 224 20.47 5.51 -16.88
N ARG A 225 20.02 5.04 -18.06
CA ARG A 225 19.82 3.61 -18.32
C ARG A 225 21.11 2.82 -18.08
N ARG A 226 22.25 3.32 -18.56
CA ARG A 226 23.56 2.69 -18.35
C ARG A 226 23.90 2.61 -16.87
N LEU A 227 23.74 3.70 -16.11
CA LEU A 227 23.99 3.72 -14.66
C LEU A 227 23.09 2.75 -13.90
N ILE A 228 21.80 2.68 -14.25
CA ILE A 228 20.84 1.75 -13.65
C ILE A 228 21.26 0.31 -13.96
N ALA A 229 21.53 -0.01 -15.23
CA ALA A 229 21.92 -1.36 -15.64
C ALA A 229 23.24 -1.84 -15.02
N GLU A 230 24.18 -0.93 -14.75
CA GLU A 230 25.47 -1.26 -14.14
C GLU A 230 25.42 -1.44 -12.62
N ARG A 231 24.60 -0.66 -11.91
CA ARG A 231 24.66 -0.55 -10.43
C ARG A 231 23.42 -1.06 -9.71
N VAL A 232 22.23 -0.87 -10.30
CA VAL A 232 20.96 -1.17 -9.65
C VAL A 232 20.64 -2.64 -9.81
N GLN A 233 20.58 -3.36 -8.68
CA GLN A 233 20.27 -4.78 -8.62
C GLN A 233 18.76 -5.04 -8.58
N VAL A 234 17.99 -4.10 -8.02
CA VAL A 234 16.53 -4.16 -7.93
C VAL A 234 15.92 -2.80 -8.27
N VAL A 235 14.97 -2.80 -9.19
CA VAL A 235 13.99 -1.73 -9.35
C VAL A 235 12.68 -2.21 -8.75
N GLU A 236 12.21 -1.50 -7.74
CA GLU A 236 10.87 -1.65 -7.20
C GLU A 236 9.95 -0.61 -7.84
N TRP A 237 8.84 -1.05 -8.43
CA TRP A 237 7.87 -0.16 -9.04
C TRP A 237 6.51 -0.24 -8.37
N GLY A 238 5.77 0.86 -8.36
CA GLY A 238 4.44 0.90 -7.78
C GLY A 238 3.79 2.28 -7.90
N GLY A 239 2.55 2.37 -7.44
CA GLY A 239 1.79 3.63 -7.42
C GLY A 239 1.20 4.06 -8.77
N ALA A 240 1.39 3.28 -9.83
CA ALA A 240 0.71 3.42 -11.12
C ALA A 240 0.61 2.08 -11.85
N HIS A 241 -0.27 2.01 -12.83
CA HIS A 241 -0.35 0.88 -13.75
C HIS A 241 0.95 0.71 -14.55
N LEU A 242 1.41 -0.55 -14.67
CA LEU A 242 2.43 -0.97 -15.62
C LEU A 242 1.80 -2.06 -16.47
N ASP A 243 1.69 -1.82 -17.77
CA ASP A 243 1.09 -2.79 -18.69
C ASP A 243 2.05 -3.97 -18.95
N PRO A 244 1.52 -5.14 -19.35
CA PRO A 244 2.33 -6.35 -19.57
C PRO A 244 3.43 -6.18 -20.62
N ASP A 245 3.20 -5.43 -21.69
CA ASP A 245 4.18 -5.25 -22.78
C ASP A 245 5.36 -4.40 -22.31
N THR A 246 5.08 -3.29 -21.61
CA THR A 246 6.12 -2.47 -21.01
C THR A 246 6.91 -3.24 -19.96
N ARG A 247 6.23 -4.01 -19.10
CA ARG A 247 6.89 -4.88 -18.10
C ARG A 247 7.80 -5.90 -18.78
N TYR A 248 7.33 -6.56 -19.84
CA TYR A 248 8.11 -7.51 -20.62
C TYR A 248 9.39 -6.86 -21.15
N LEU A 249 9.26 -5.74 -21.86
CA LEU A 249 10.40 -5.00 -22.43
C LEU A 249 11.40 -4.56 -21.35
N LEU A 250 10.92 -4.07 -20.21
CA LEU A 250 11.78 -3.68 -19.09
C LEU A 250 12.61 -4.87 -18.59
N ARG A 251 11.99 -6.05 -18.45
CA ARG A 251 12.64 -7.27 -17.93
C ARG A 251 13.53 -7.98 -18.95
N THR A 252 13.29 -7.86 -20.26
CA THR A 252 14.01 -8.64 -21.28
C THR A 252 14.97 -7.83 -22.13
N GLU A 253 14.62 -6.60 -22.49
CA GLU A 253 15.38 -5.79 -23.46
C GLU A 253 16.08 -4.59 -22.82
N VAL A 254 15.42 -3.93 -21.87
CA VAL A 254 15.91 -2.64 -21.34
C VAL A 254 16.81 -2.80 -20.12
N LEU A 255 16.42 -3.65 -19.15
CA LEU A 255 17.17 -3.91 -17.92
C LEU A 255 17.26 -5.42 -17.61
N PRO A 256 17.80 -6.27 -18.51
CA PRO A 256 17.77 -7.73 -18.40
C PRO A 256 18.53 -8.32 -17.20
N HIS A 257 19.36 -7.52 -16.54
CA HIS A 257 20.14 -7.93 -15.36
C HIS A 257 19.66 -7.30 -14.06
N THR A 258 18.66 -6.41 -14.13
CA THR A 258 18.05 -5.79 -12.96
C THR A 258 16.71 -6.47 -12.69
N ARG A 259 16.46 -6.84 -11.44
CA ARG A 259 15.16 -7.40 -11.08
C ARG A 259 14.13 -6.28 -10.99
N ILE A 260 13.03 -6.43 -11.72
CA ILE A 260 11.92 -5.49 -11.72
C ILE A 260 10.79 -6.11 -10.90
N ILE A 261 10.45 -5.51 -9.76
CA ILE A 261 9.51 -6.08 -8.78
C ILE A 261 8.42 -5.05 -8.48
N GLY A 262 7.17 -5.45 -8.64
CA GLY A 262 6.01 -4.60 -8.40
C GLY A 262 5.57 -4.57 -6.94
N ARG A 263 5.00 -3.43 -6.54
CA ARG A 263 4.19 -3.28 -5.33
C ARG A 263 2.85 -2.63 -5.66
N TYR A 264 1.79 -3.22 -5.13
CA TYR A 264 0.45 -2.68 -5.18
C TYR A 264 -0.04 -2.39 -3.77
N GLY A 265 -0.21 -1.13 -3.41
CA GLY A 265 -0.58 -0.74 -2.05
C GLY A 265 -1.52 0.44 -2.03
N SER A 266 -2.22 0.58 -0.91
CA SER A 266 -3.13 1.69 -0.65
C SER A 266 -2.89 2.22 0.75
N THR A 267 -2.88 3.55 0.88
CA THR A 267 -2.89 4.21 2.18
C THR A 267 -4.09 3.78 3.02
N MET A 268 -5.20 3.38 2.38
CA MET A 268 -6.41 2.97 3.06
C MET A 268 -6.36 1.55 3.66
N VAL A 269 -5.27 0.81 3.44
CA VAL A 269 -5.01 -0.47 4.15
C VAL A 269 -3.66 -0.52 4.84
N LEU A 270 -2.99 0.63 4.95
CA LEU A 270 -1.74 0.79 5.70
C LEU A 270 -0.63 -0.21 5.31
N ALA A 271 -0.66 -0.70 4.07
CA ALA A 271 0.25 -1.72 3.57
C ALA A 271 0.35 -1.70 2.04
N SER A 272 1.27 -2.51 1.54
CA SER A 272 1.39 -2.88 0.13
C SER A 272 1.44 -4.40 0.00
N ALA A 273 0.76 -4.94 -1.02
CA ALA A 273 1.02 -6.25 -1.57
C ALA A 273 2.26 -6.22 -2.46
N ILE A 274 3.04 -7.29 -2.43
CA ILE A 274 4.22 -7.47 -3.29
C ILE A 274 3.85 -8.36 -4.47
N GLU A 275 4.49 -8.12 -5.61
CA GLU A 275 4.38 -9.00 -6.77
C GLU A 275 4.79 -10.43 -6.43
N ARG A 276 3.99 -11.40 -6.86
CA ARG A 276 4.19 -12.82 -6.67
C ARG A 276 5.55 -13.23 -7.22
N ASP A 277 6.26 -14.03 -6.45
CA ASP A 277 7.60 -14.48 -6.83
C ASP A 277 7.53 -15.57 -7.91
N GLY A 278 8.59 -15.69 -8.71
CA GLY A 278 8.73 -16.73 -9.74
C GLY A 278 7.94 -16.50 -11.04
N LEU A 279 7.32 -15.33 -11.24
CA LEU A 279 6.61 -15.01 -12.47
C LEU A 279 7.56 -14.84 -13.67
N ALA A 280 7.23 -15.49 -14.78
CA ALA A 280 7.87 -15.28 -16.07
C ALA A 280 7.64 -13.83 -16.58
N PRO A 281 8.47 -13.34 -17.51
CA PRO A 281 8.29 -11.99 -18.08
C PRO A 281 6.92 -11.76 -18.74
N ASP A 282 6.33 -12.80 -19.31
CA ASP A 282 5.04 -12.82 -20.00
C ASP A 282 3.84 -13.19 -19.09
N ASP A 283 4.10 -13.66 -17.86
CA ASP A 283 3.04 -13.88 -16.88
C ASP A 283 2.42 -12.53 -16.47
N PRO A 284 1.10 -12.51 -16.17
CA PRO A 284 0.45 -11.33 -15.63
C PRO A 284 1.08 -10.93 -14.30
N CYS A 285 1.13 -9.63 -14.02
CA CYS A 285 1.64 -9.14 -12.74
C CYS A 285 0.62 -9.43 -11.64
N ILE A 286 0.90 -10.45 -10.83
CA ILE A 286 0.01 -10.90 -9.74
C ILE A 286 0.54 -10.34 -8.42
N PHE A 287 -0.33 -9.75 -7.60
CA PHE A 287 0.00 -9.24 -6.27
C PHE A 287 -0.66 -10.06 -5.17
N ASP A 288 0.16 -10.52 -4.22
CA ASP A 288 -0.28 -11.30 -3.07
C ASP A 288 -0.41 -10.38 -1.83
N SER A 289 -1.58 -10.38 -1.19
CA SER A 289 -1.87 -9.53 -0.04
C SER A 289 -1.14 -9.97 1.25
N PHE A 290 -1.03 -9.06 2.23
CA PHE A 290 -0.50 -9.38 3.56
C PHE A 290 -1.58 -10.05 4.45
N SER A 291 -2.09 -11.18 3.96
CA SER A 291 -3.19 -11.94 4.57
C SER A 291 -2.77 -12.60 5.89
N PRO A 292 -3.64 -12.61 6.93
CA PRO A 292 -5.03 -12.13 6.93
C PRO A 292 -5.21 -10.66 7.35
N PHE A 293 -4.14 -9.95 7.73
CA PHE A 293 -4.24 -8.55 8.18
C PHE A 293 -4.74 -7.61 7.09
N VAL A 294 -4.29 -7.83 5.86
CA VAL A 294 -4.75 -7.12 4.67
C VAL A 294 -5.20 -8.15 3.65
N THR A 295 -6.44 -8.00 3.17
CA THR A 295 -7.04 -8.92 2.21
C THR A 295 -7.70 -8.17 1.08
N PHE A 296 -7.71 -8.80 -0.10
CA PHE A 296 -8.41 -8.28 -1.26
C PHE A 296 -9.63 -9.14 -1.58
N ARG A 297 -10.65 -8.50 -2.16
CA ARG A 297 -11.73 -9.15 -2.89
C ARG A 297 -11.85 -8.47 -4.25
N VAL A 298 -12.27 -9.22 -5.26
CA VAL A 298 -12.63 -8.63 -6.56
C VAL A 298 -14.12 -8.85 -6.78
N VAL A 299 -14.87 -7.75 -6.85
CA VAL A 299 -16.34 -7.78 -6.82
C VAL A 299 -16.95 -7.12 -8.05
N ASP A 300 -18.17 -7.53 -8.37
CA ASP A 300 -19.02 -6.77 -9.27
C ASP A 300 -19.47 -5.47 -8.55
N PRO A 301 -19.27 -4.29 -9.14
CA PRO A 301 -19.52 -3.02 -8.45
C PRO A 301 -21.01 -2.72 -8.22
N GLU A 302 -21.93 -3.37 -8.93
CA GLU A 302 -23.37 -3.16 -8.77
C GLU A 302 -23.94 -4.02 -7.63
N SER A 303 -23.56 -5.29 -7.58
CA SER A 303 -24.04 -6.27 -6.60
C SER A 303 -23.18 -6.34 -5.33
N GLY A 304 -21.88 -6.00 -5.41
CA GLY A 304 -20.92 -6.19 -4.33
C GLY A 304 -20.45 -7.65 -4.15
N GLU A 305 -20.91 -8.57 -5.00
CA GLU A 305 -20.59 -9.99 -4.93
C GLU A 305 -19.26 -10.30 -5.63
N PRO A 306 -18.47 -11.28 -5.14
CA PRO A 306 -17.22 -11.68 -5.78
C PRO A 306 -17.44 -12.16 -7.22
N VAL A 307 -16.63 -11.66 -8.15
CA VAL A 307 -16.59 -12.21 -9.52
C VAL A 307 -15.88 -13.57 -9.54
N PRO A 308 -16.09 -14.44 -10.54
CA PRO A 308 -15.33 -15.70 -10.65
C PRO A 308 -13.82 -15.46 -10.81
N TYR A 309 -13.00 -16.43 -10.39
CA TYR A 309 -11.55 -16.39 -10.70
C TYR A 309 -11.30 -16.28 -12.21
N GLY A 310 -10.31 -15.47 -12.58
CA GLY A 310 -10.01 -15.10 -13.96
C GLY A 310 -10.89 -13.98 -14.54
N SER A 311 -11.89 -13.49 -13.80
CA SER A 311 -12.74 -12.38 -14.24
C SER A 311 -12.26 -11.05 -13.67
N ARG A 312 -12.52 -9.96 -14.39
CA ARG A 312 -12.25 -8.59 -13.93
C ARG A 312 -13.39 -8.05 -13.08
N GLY A 313 -13.05 -7.29 -12.05
CA GLY A 313 -14.01 -6.57 -11.21
C GLY A 313 -13.33 -5.46 -10.41
N ARG A 314 -14.10 -4.81 -9.55
CA ARG A 314 -13.64 -3.73 -8.67
C ARG A 314 -12.91 -4.32 -7.47
N VAL A 315 -11.74 -3.77 -7.15
CA VAL A 315 -10.98 -4.21 -5.97
C VAL A 315 -11.64 -3.66 -4.70
N VAL A 316 -11.84 -4.54 -3.72
CA VAL A 316 -12.17 -4.19 -2.34
C VAL A 316 -11.00 -4.62 -1.47
N MET A 317 -10.52 -3.73 -0.61
CA MET A 317 -9.49 -4.08 0.35
C MET A 317 -10.02 -4.02 1.78
N ASN A 318 -9.49 -4.87 2.65
CA ASN A 318 -9.71 -4.81 4.08
C ASN A 318 -8.38 -4.64 4.79
N HIS A 319 -8.40 -3.91 5.90
CA HIS A 319 -7.33 -3.95 6.91
C HIS A 319 -7.95 -4.28 8.27
N VAL A 320 -7.42 -5.31 8.92
CA VAL A 320 -7.81 -5.72 10.27
C VAL A 320 -6.54 -5.95 11.08
N SER A 321 -6.28 -5.08 12.06
CA SER A 321 -5.19 -5.24 13.02
C SER A 321 -5.58 -4.62 14.36
N LYS A 322 -4.71 -4.71 15.36
CA LYS A 322 -4.86 -3.95 16.61
C LYS A 322 -4.95 -2.44 16.37
N SER A 323 -4.18 -1.97 15.40
CA SER A 323 -3.92 -0.56 15.13
C SER A 323 -5.05 0.12 14.38
N ALA A 324 -5.68 -0.60 13.44
CA ALA A 324 -6.77 -0.07 12.64
C ALA A 324 -7.75 -1.18 12.21
N LEU A 325 -8.99 -0.76 11.98
CA LEU A 325 -10.03 -1.55 11.32
C LEU A 325 -10.57 -0.69 10.18
N LEU A 326 -10.31 -1.12 8.94
CA LEU A 326 -10.74 -0.47 7.69
C LEU A 326 -11.36 -1.55 6.78
N PRO A 327 -12.60 -1.97 7.04
CA PRO A 327 -13.27 -3.03 6.30
C PRO A 327 -13.97 -2.47 5.06
N ASN A 328 -14.20 -3.35 4.08
CA ASN A 328 -14.99 -3.12 2.88
C ASN A 328 -14.64 -1.83 2.13
N ASN A 329 -13.35 -1.53 2.02
CA ASN A 329 -12.87 -0.35 1.32
C ASN A 329 -12.85 -0.62 -0.18
N LEU A 330 -13.88 -0.13 -0.86
CA LEU A 330 -13.97 -0.12 -2.32
C LEU A 330 -12.87 0.79 -2.89
N GLU A 331 -11.91 0.21 -3.60
CA GLU A 331 -10.81 0.95 -4.21
C GLU A 331 -11.18 1.46 -5.60
N ARG A 332 -10.41 2.43 -6.09
CA ARG A 332 -10.57 3.01 -7.43
C ARG A 332 -9.91 2.21 -8.54
N ASP A 333 -9.62 0.95 -8.25
CA ASP A 333 -8.85 0.07 -9.10
C ASP A 333 -9.71 -1.13 -9.49
N GLU A 334 -9.39 -1.65 -10.66
CA GLU A 334 -10.04 -2.77 -11.30
C GLU A 334 -8.96 -3.81 -11.56
N ALA A 335 -9.25 -5.08 -11.27
CA ALA A 335 -8.26 -6.13 -11.38
C ALA A 335 -8.90 -7.45 -11.77
N THR A 336 -8.10 -8.34 -12.32
CA THR A 336 -8.44 -9.75 -12.51
C THR A 336 -8.36 -10.47 -11.17
N ARG A 337 -9.41 -11.21 -10.79
CA ARG A 337 -9.44 -12.03 -9.58
C ARG A 337 -8.57 -13.27 -9.74
N ILE A 338 -7.58 -13.46 -8.87
CA ILE A 338 -6.63 -14.58 -8.92
C ILE A 338 -6.68 -15.37 -7.61
N GLU A 339 -6.54 -16.69 -7.70
CA GLU A 339 -6.42 -17.55 -6.53
C GLU A 339 -5.19 -17.15 -5.69
N PRO A 340 -5.36 -17.03 -4.36
CA PRO A 340 -4.25 -16.73 -3.47
C PRO A 340 -3.29 -17.92 -3.33
N PRO A 341 -2.05 -17.69 -2.84
CA PRO A 341 -1.18 -18.79 -2.44
C PRO A 341 -1.85 -19.70 -1.41
N LEU A 342 -1.51 -21.00 -1.42
CA LEU A 342 -2.09 -21.99 -0.52
C LEU A 342 -1.98 -21.53 0.95
N GLY A 343 -3.10 -21.63 1.69
CA GLY A 343 -3.17 -21.25 3.10
C GLY A 343 -3.31 -19.75 3.36
N ARG A 344 -3.50 -18.93 2.31
CA ARG A 344 -3.86 -17.51 2.44
C ARG A 344 -5.35 -17.32 2.18
N VAL A 345 -5.92 -16.35 2.88
CA VAL A 345 -7.33 -15.95 2.79
C VAL A 345 -7.47 -14.62 2.07
N GLY A 346 -8.63 -14.40 1.43
CA GLY A 346 -8.82 -13.33 0.44
C GLY A 346 -8.25 -13.69 -0.93
N ASP A 347 -8.34 -12.76 -1.88
CA ASP A 347 -7.90 -12.96 -3.25
C ASP A 347 -6.47 -12.42 -3.48
N SER A 348 -5.82 -12.92 -4.52
CA SER A 348 -4.76 -12.20 -5.22
C SER A 348 -5.34 -11.42 -6.39
N VAL A 349 -4.61 -10.42 -6.86
CA VAL A 349 -5.09 -9.54 -7.95
C VAL A 349 -4.05 -9.44 -9.04
N ALA A 350 -4.49 -9.42 -10.30
CA ALA A 350 -3.62 -9.19 -11.45
C ALA A 350 -4.15 -8.10 -12.36
N ASP A 351 -3.27 -7.58 -13.23
CA ASP A 351 -3.61 -6.57 -14.25
C ASP A 351 -4.37 -5.38 -13.66
N VAL A 352 -3.89 -4.92 -12.51
CA VAL A 352 -4.49 -3.82 -11.76
C VAL A 352 -4.42 -2.55 -12.60
N SER A 353 -5.56 -1.92 -12.83
CA SER A 353 -5.68 -0.67 -13.58
C SER A 353 -6.69 0.27 -12.91
N PRO A 354 -6.49 1.59 -13.00
CA PRO A 354 -7.45 2.55 -12.45
C PRO A 354 -8.77 2.49 -13.22
N VAL A 355 -9.86 2.85 -12.54
CA VAL A 355 -11.17 3.00 -13.16
C VAL A 355 -11.26 4.32 -13.90
N ALA A 356 -12.14 4.43 -14.89
CA ALA A 356 -12.36 5.72 -15.56
C ALA A 356 -12.96 6.78 -14.61
N VAL A 357 -13.88 6.39 -13.73
CA VAL A 357 -14.63 7.27 -12.81
C VAL A 357 -14.80 6.58 -11.45
N PHE A 358 -14.56 7.31 -10.36
CA PHE A 358 -14.77 6.83 -8.99
C PHE A 358 -15.59 7.84 -8.18
N GLY A 359 -16.76 7.42 -7.69
CA GLY A 359 -17.78 8.36 -7.20
C GLY A 359 -18.21 9.30 -8.32
N ASP A 360 -18.21 10.62 -8.06
CA ASP A 360 -18.54 11.65 -9.06
C ASP A 360 -17.30 12.27 -9.73
N SER A 361 -16.12 11.66 -9.59
CA SER A 361 -14.85 12.24 -10.06
C SER A 361 -14.11 11.34 -11.05
N PRO A 362 -13.54 11.90 -12.14
CA PRO A 362 -12.63 11.14 -12.99
C PRO A 362 -11.38 10.73 -12.19
N VAL A 363 -10.91 9.50 -12.35
CA VAL A 363 -9.69 9.07 -11.68
C VAL A 363 -8.50 9.61 -12.44
N ILE A 364 -7.87 10.61 -11.83
CA ILE A 364 -6.58 11.09 -12.28
C ILE A 364 -5.52 10.32 -11.52
N GLU A 365 -4.94 9.35 -12.21
CA GLU A 365 -3.65 8.79 -11.86
C GLU A 365 -2.66 9.96 -11.81
N GLY A 366 -2.30 10.36 -10.59
CA GLY A 366 -1.33 11.44 -10.39
C GLY A 366 0.07 10.91 -10.59
N VAL A 367 0.31 10.34 -11.76
CA VAL A 367 1.49 9.56 -12.03
C VAL A 367 2.47 10.46 -12.75
N TYR A 368 3.56 10.71 -12.04
CA TYR A 368 4.78 11.35 -12.49
C TYR A 368 5.63 10.29 -13.18
#